data_AF-A0A2A2B7G5-F1
#
_entry.id   AF-A0A2A2B7G5-F1
#
_cell.length_a   1.000
_cell.length_b   1.000
_cell.length_c   1.000
_cell.angle_alpha   90.00
_cell.angle_beta   90.00
_cell.angle_gamma   90.00
#
_symmetry.space_group_name_H-M   'P 1'
#
loop_
_entity.id
_entity.type
_entity.pdbx_description
1 polymer ?
#
loop_
_entity_poly.entity_id
_entity_poly.type
_entity_poly.pdbx_seq_one_letter_code
_entity_poly.pdbx_strand_id
1 'polypeptide(L)'
;MWDSIIYDADRYCCEHFLIDAYKHYRQIDLSPKLLTSGFFNVQNLRQFAQVDKPSQYSIVLFRARSKAHVGLWVDGRVLHLEPHGVVWQTLNIVKQGFDRVLFYEAI
;
A
#
# COMPACT_ATOMS: atom_id res chain seq x y z
N MET A 1 0.73 -17.35 -4.49
CA MET A 1 2.05 -16.69 -4.27
C MET A 1 2.08 -15.91 -2.97
N TRP A 2 0.95 -15.31 -2.54
CA TRP A 2 0.89 -14.53 -1.30
C TRP A 2 0.19 -15.26 -0.14
N ASP A 3 -0.22 -16.52 -0.37
CA ASP A 3 -1.12 -17.29 0.49
C ASP A 3 -0.50 -17.68 1.84
N SER A 4 0.83 -17.61 1.95
CA SER A 4 1.58 -17.89 3.18
C SER A 4 1.93 -16.63 3.99
N ILE A 5 1.57 -15.43 3.52
CA ILE A 5 1.88 -14.19 4.22
C ILE A 5 0.90 -14.00 5.38
N ILE A 6 1.47 -13.86 6.58
CA ILE A 6 0.74 -13.67 7.83
C ILE A 6 1.09 -12.27 8.36
N TYR A 7 0.06 -11.52 8.72
CA TYR A 7 0.23 -10.22 9.36
C TYR A 7 0.80 -10.39 10.78
N ASP A 8 1.81 -9.58 11.09
CA ASP A 8 2.40 -9.45 12.41
C ASP A 8 2.61 -7.95 12.68
N ALA A 9 1.96 -7.41 13.71
CA ALA A 9 2.01 -5.98 13.99
C ALA A 9 3.41 -5.48 14.33
N ASP A 10 4.26 -6.36 14.89
CA ASP A 10 5.61 -6.02 15.34
C ASP A 10 6.67 -6.36 14.27
N ARG A 11 6.39 -7.31 13.37
CA ARG A 11 7.37 -7.85 12.42
C ARG A 11 7.02 -7.68 10.94
N TYR A 12 5.74 -7.69 10.59
CA TYR A 12 5.31 -7.72 9.19
C TYR A 12 3.89 -7.17 9.01
N CYS A 13 3.81 -5.86 8.81
CA CYS A 13 2.55 -5.14 8.60
C CYS A 13 2.30 -4.81 7.11
N CYS A 14 1.23 -4.08 6.82
CA CYS A 14 0.85 -3.67 5.46
C CYS A 14 1.94 -2.91 4.68
N GLU A 15 2.84 -2.21 5.37
CA GLU A 15 3.92 -1.46 4.74
C GLU A 15 5.03 -2.38 4.24
N HIS A 16 5.36 -3.40 5.03
CA HIS A 16 6.30 -4.45 4.65
C HIS A 16 5.79 -5.20 3.41
N PHE A 17 4.51 -5.56 3.44
CA PHE A 17 3.87 -6.20 2.30
C PHE A 17 3.85 -5.31 1.05
N LEU A 18 3.57 -4.00 1.20
CA LEU A 18 3.66 -3.06 0.09
C LEU A 18 5.06 -3.03 -0.53
N ILE A 19 6.11 -3.00 0.30
CA ILE A 19 7.50 -3.02 -0.17
C ILE A 19 7.78 -4.29 -0.98
N ASP A 20 7.41 -5.45 -0.46
CA ASP A 20 7.63 -6.73 -1.13
C ASP A 20 6.84 -6.84 -2.43
N ALA A 21 5.57 -6.44 -2.42
CA ALA A 21 4.72 -6.43 -3.61
C ALA A 21 5.28 -5.47 -4.66
N TYR A 22 5.66 -4.24 -4.27
CA TYR A 22 6.22 -3.26 -5.18
C TYR A 22 7.55 -3.74 -5.77
N LYS A 23 8.42 -4.34 -4.95
CA LYS A 23 9.68 -4.94 -5.39
C LYS A 23 9.45 -6.09 -6.36
N HIS A 24 8.48 -6.96 -6.11
CA HIS A 24 8.13 -8.05 -7.01
C HIS A 24 7.70 -7.54 -8.39
N TYR A 25 6.79 -6.57 -8.46
CA TYR A 25 6.26 -6.10 -9.75
C TYR A 25 7.13 -5.07 -10.46
N ARG A 26 7.81 -4.19 -9.72
CA ARG A 26 8.58 -3.06 -10.28
C ARG A 26 10.09 -3.24 -10.17
N GLN A 27 10.57 -4.27 -9.47
CA GLN A 27 12.00 -4.52 -9.21
C GLN A 27 12.68 -3.35 -8.48
N ILE A 28 11.91 -2.59 -7.68
CA ILE A 28 12.35 -1.42 -6.92
C ILE A 28 12.09 -1.66 -5.44
N ASP A 29 13.12 -1.49 -4.62
CA ASP A 29 13.03 -1.62 -3.17
C ASP A 29 12.63 -0.29 -2.51
N LEU A 30 11.46 -0.27 -1.86
CA LEU A 30 10.94 0.90 -1.14
C LEU A 30 11.31 0.91 0.35
N SER A 31 11.95 -0.15 0.87
CA SER A 31 12.32 -0.23 2.30
C SER A 31 13.13 0.95 2.83
N PRO A 32 14.09 1.55 2.09
CA PRO A 32 14.86 2.69 2.60
C PRO A 32 14.01 3.94 2.85
N LYS A 33 12.85 4.02 2.20
CA LYS A 33 11.96 5.19 2.21
C LYS A 33 10.79 5.05 3.18
N LEU A 34 10.29 3.83 3.35
CA LEU A 34 9.06 3.57 4.10
C LEU A 34 9.31 3.07 5.53
N LEU A 35 10.37 2.29 5.77
CA LEU A 35 10.66 1.73 7.10
C LEU A 35 11.48 2.67 7.99
N THR A 36 12.02 3.76 7.44
CA THR A 36 12.89 4.71 8.16
C THR A 36 12.15 5.76 8.98
N SER A 37 10.82 5.85 8.92
CA SER A 37 10.09 6.96 9.57
C SER A 37 8.90 6.59 10.42
N GLY A 38 8.54 5.30 10.54
CA GLY A 38 7.35 4.89 11.27
C GLY A 38 6.08 5.45 10.61
N PHE A 39 5.32 4.57 9.96
CA PHE A 39 4.21 4.93 9.08
C PHE A 39 4.58 5.64 7.76
N PHE A 40 3.80 5.33 6.73
CA PHE A 40 3.86 5.88 5.39
C PHE A 40 3.70 7.41 5.42
N ASN A 41 4.83 8.09 5.49
CA ASN A 41 4.91 9.53 5.36
C ASN A 41 5.22 9.90 3.90
N VAL A 42 4.21 10.46 3.23
CA VAL A 42 4.29 10.94 1.85
C VAL A 42 5.44 11.94 1.65
N GLN A 43 5.87 12.65 2.70
CA GLN A 43 6.99 13.58 2.63
C GLN A 43 8.34 12.90 2.32
N ASN A 44 8.48 11.61 2.64
CA ASN A 44 9.68 10.81 2.30
C ASN A 44 9.64 10.30 0.85
N LEU A 45 8.52 10.48 0.16
CA LEU A 45 8.31 10.09 -1.21
C LEU A 45 8.46 11.29 -2.15
N ARG A 46 9.58 12.03 -2.05
CA ARG A 46 9.90 13.12 -3.01
C ARG A 46 9.91 12.69 -4.48
N GLN A 47 9.98 11.39 -4.72
CA GLN A 47 9.92 10.76 -6.05
C GLN A 47 8.54 10.21 -6.40
N PHE A 48 7.50 10.53 -5.63
CA PHE A 48 6.14 10.14 -5.94
C PHE A 48 5.23 11.35 -6.06
N ALA A 49 4.46 11.39 -7.13
CA ALA A 49 3.41 12.37 -7.33
C ALA A 49 2.07 11.77 -6.91
N GLN A 50 1.24 12.59 -6.25
CA GLN A 50 -0.16 12.22 -6.06
C GLN A 50 -0.91 12.34 -7.39
N VAL A 51 -1.73 11.35 -7.71
CA VAL A 51 -2.55 11.32 -8.93
C VAL A 51 -4.03 11.10 -8.59
N ASP A 52 -4.93 11.53 -9.48
CA ASP A 52 -6.38 11.40 -9.26
C ASP A 52 -6.91 9.99 -9.54
N LYS A 53 -6.25 9.25 -10.43
CA LYS A 53 -6.62 7.89 -10.83
C LYS A 53 -5.38 6.99 -10.80
N PRO A 54 -5.48 5.78 -10.26
CA PRO A 54 -4.34 4.87 -10.22
C PRO A 54 -4.09 4.25 -11.61
N SER A 55 -2.83 4.19 -12.01
CA SER A 55 -2.33 3.28 -13.04
C SER A 55 -1.76 2.00 -12.41
N GLN A 56 -1.35 1.04 -13.25
CA GLN A 56 -0.78 -0.21 -12.76
C GLN A 56 0.43 0.06 -11.84
N TYR A 57 0.39 -0.52 -10.66
CA TYR A 57 1.38 -0.39 -9.59
C TYR A 57 1.42 0.97 -8.88
N SER A 58 0.37 1.80 -9.00
CA SER A 58 0.23 2.94 -8.09
C SER A 58 0.15 2.46 -6.64
N ILE A 59 0.83 3.17 -5.75
CA ILE A 59 0.65 2.99 -4.31
C ILE A 59 -0.69 3.61 -3.94
N VAL A 60 -1.48 2.88 -3.16
CA VAL A 60 -2.77 3.32 -2.65
C VAL A 60 -2.66 3.54 -1.15
N LEU A 61 -2.95 4.76 -0.70
CA LEU A 61 -2.96 5.14 0.70
C LEU A 61 -4.40 5.36 1.15
N PHE A 62 -4.80 4.64 2.19
CA PHE A 62 -6.10 4.74 2.81
C PHE A 62 -5.98 5.45 4.15
N ARG A 63 -6.90 6.38 4.43
CA ARG A 63 -6.97 7.09 5.70
C ARG A 63 -8.40 7.13 6.22
N ALA A 64 -8.55 6.75 7.49
CA ALA A 64 -9.71 6.99 8.32
C ALA A 64 -9.25 7.73 9.58
N ARG A 65 -10.20 8.30 10.33
CA ARG A 65 -9.92 9.12 11.53
C ARG A 65 -8.90 8.53 12.52
N SER A 66 -8.85 7.21 12.68
CA SER A 66 -7.95 6.52 13.61
C SER A 66 -7.04 5.46 12.96
N LYS A 67 -7.08 5.32 11.63
CA LYS A 67 -6.39 4.24 10.92
C LYS A 67 -5.82 4.74 9.60
N ALA A 68 -4.56 4.42 9.35
CA ALA A 68 -3.97 4.51 8.02
C ALA A 68 -3.62 3.11 7.52
N HIS A 69 -3.71 2.91 6.22
CA HIS A 69 -3.45 1.63 5.58
C HIS A 69 -2.89 1.84 4.18
N VAL A 70 -2.19 0.85 3.64
CA VAL A 70 -1.55 0.97 2.33
C VAL A 70 -1.73 -0.30 1.51
N GLY A 71 -1.70 -0.16 0.19
CA GLY A 71 -1.76 -1.25 -0.77
C GLY A 71 -1.20 -0.87 -2.12
N LEU A 72 -1.19 -1.84 -3.03
CA LEU A 72 -0.71 -1.68 -4.41
C LEU A 72 -1.87 -1.86 -5.39
N TRP A 73 -2.01 -0.95 -6.35
CA TRP A 73 -2.99 -1.10 -7.42
C TRP A 73 -2.48 -2.08 -8.47
N VAL A 74 -3.18 -3.21 -8.65
CA VAL A 74 -2.83 -4.26 -9.60
C VAL A 74 -4.11 -4.81 -10.23
N ASP A 75 -4.18 -4.78 -11.56
CA ASP A 75 -5.26 -5.36 -12.37
C ASP A 75 -6.67 -4.92 -11.93
N GLY A 76 -6.82 -3.61 -11.70
CA GLY A 76 -8.10 -3.02 -11.32
C GLY A 76 -8.52 -3.25 -9.87
N ARG A 77 -7.62 -3.80 -9.03
CA ARG A 77 -7.84 -4.09 -7.62
C ARG A 77 -6.69 -3.59 -6.75
N VAL A 78 -6.96 -3.43 -5.47
CA VAL A 78 -5.97 -3.16 -4.43
C VAL A 78 -5.50 -4.50 -3.88
N LEU A 79 -4.19 -4.74 -3.99
CA LEU A 79 -3.47 -5.79 -3.31
C LEU A 79 -2.91 -5.23 -1.99
N HIS A 80 -3.35 -5.75 -0.85
CA HIS A 80 -2.90 -5.29 0.47
C HIS A 80 -2.97 -6.40 1.52
N LEU A 81 -2.38 -6.16 2.68
CA LEU A 81 -2.32 -7.13 3.78
C LEU A 81 -3.25 -6.71 4.92
N GLU A 82 -4.23 -7.54 5.24
CA GLU A 82 -5.10 -7.41 6.40
C GLU A 82 -4.66 -8.36 7.53
N PRO A 83 -5.18 -8.23 8.77
CA PRO A 83 -4.83 -9.14 9.87
C PRO A 83 -5.05 -10.62 9.58
N HIS A 84 -5.95 -10.96 8.66
CA HIS A 84 -6.27 -12.32 8.26
C HIS A 84 -5.51 -12.79 7.00
N GLY A 85 -4.62 -11.97 6.43
CA GLY A 85 -3.80 -12.32 5.27
C GLY A 85 -3.92 -11.34 4.11
N VAL A 86 -3.37 -11.74 2.97
CA VAL A 86 -3.31 -10.90 1.76
C VAL A 86 -4.66 -10.91 1.04
N VAL A 87 -5.16 -9.72 0.69
CA VAL A 87 -6.48 -9.53 0.11
C VAL A 87 -6.40 -8.73 -1.19
N TRP A 88 -7.32 -9.07 -2.10
CA TRP A 88 -7.57 -8.35 -3.34
C TRP A 88 -8.95 -7.69 -3.28
N GLN A 89 -8.98 -6.36 -3.18
CA GLN A 89 -10.24 -5.62 -3.03
C GLN A 89 -10.44 -4.61 -4.15
N THR A 90 -11.68 -4.39 -4.57
CA THR A 90 -12.00 -3.28 -5.47
C THR A 90 -12.02 -1.96 -4.70
N LEU A 91 -11.81 -0.82 -5.37
CA LEU A 91 -11.91 0.48 -4.71
C LEU A 91 -13.27 0.71 -4.04
N ASN A 92 -14.35 0.14 -4.58
CA ASN A 92 -15.68 0.28 -4.00
C ASN A 92 -15.76 -0.35 -2.61
N ILE A 93 -15.15 -1.53 -2.41
CA ILE A 93 -15.08 -2.20 -1.11
C ILE A 93 -14.21 -1.37 -0.16
N VAL A 94 -13.02 -0.98 -0.61
CA VAL A 94 -12.09 -0.24 0.28
C VAL A 94 -12.67 1.10 0.71
N LYS A 95 -13.34 1.84 -0.20
CA LYS A 95 -13.96 3.13 0.11
C LYS A 95 -15.08 3.05 1.15
N GLN A 96 -15.66 1.88 1.43
CA GLN A 96 -16.66 1.74 2.50
C GLN A 96 -16.04 1.86 3.90
N GLY A 97 -14.74 1.55 4.05
CA GLY A 97 -14.04 1.53 5.34
C GLY A 97 -13.12 2.71 5.62
N PHE A 98 -12.93 3.62 4.66
CA PHE A 98 -11.97 4.72 4.76
C PHE A 98 -12.53 6.04 4.22
N ASP A 99 -12.28 7.12 4.97
CA ASP A 99 -12.73 8.47 4.63
C ASP A 99 -12.00 9.04 3.40
N ARG A 100 -10.76 8.62 3.17
CA ARG A 100 -9.91 9.09 2.06
C ARG A 100 -9.12 7.97 1.44
N VAL A 101 -9.03 8.02 0.12
CA VAL A 101 -8.19 7.15 -0.71
C VAL A 101 -7.33 8.04 -1.61
N LEU A 102 -6.02 7.91 -1.52
CA LEU A 102 -5.04 8.68 -2.28
C LEU A 102 -4.18 7.73 -3.09
N PHE A 103 -3.78 8.16 -4.29
CA PHE A 103 -2.95 7.37 -5.20
C PHE A 103 -1.63 8.07 -5.43
N TYR A 104 -0.53 7.30 -5.42
CA TYR A 104 0.82 7.81 -5.63
C TYR A 104 1.54 7.00 -6.68
N GLU A 105 2.24 7.69 -7.57
CA GLU A 105 3.01 7.09 -8.66
C GLU A 105 4.44 7.61 -8.63
N ALA A 106 5.40 6.72 -8.94
CA ALA A 106 6.78 7.12 -9.07
C ALA A 106 6.94 8.08 -10.27
N ILE A 107 7.65 9.19 -10.04
CA ILE A 107 8.05 10.18 -11.05
C ILE A 107 9.28 9.69 -11.80
#